data_AF-A0A3M6US54-F1
#
_entry.id   AF-A0A3M6US54-F1
#
_cell.length_a   1.000
_cell.length_b   1.000
_cell.length_c   1.000
_cell.angle_alpha   90.00
_cell.angle_beta   90.00
_cell.angle_gamma   90.00
#
_symmetry.space_group_name_H-M   'P 1'
#
loop_
_entity.id
_entity.type
_entity.pdbx_description
1 polymer ?
#
loop_
_entity_poly.entity_id
_entity_poly.type
_entity_poly.pdbx_seq_one_letter_code
_entity_poly.pdbx_strand_id
1 'polypeptide(L)'
;MADSLPNTKCAMCCEDTARYCCPTCAKKTCSLRCVKSHKMKFQCSGVRCKTKFISLDNFKCSNLQSDLVFLEDMDRLVNSTAHHSQSKFNRRHQNFQEIEGMVLQDQTTAAKETTVNNRDSRSHNICVRQLCLVAKQRGVNLKILPNGMSRRKENTTNFNRKEKCIKWRIQWLFPEVGVEYTDKWLDS
;
A
#
# COMPACT_ATOMS: atom_id res chain seq x y z
N MET A 1 -15.72 34.90 -5.87
CA MET A 1 -16.55 35.36 -7.00
C MET A 1 -17.53 34.26 -7.30
N ALA A 2 -18.81 34.49 -7.02
CA ALA A 2 -19.88 33.52 -7.19
C ALA A 2 -20.33 33.55 -8.66
N ASP A 3 -19.91 32.54 -9.43
CA ASP A 3 -20.43 32.34 -10.79
C ASP A 3 -21.90 31.88 -10.68
N SER A 4 -22.81 32.80 -10.96
CA SER A 4 -24.23 32.55 -11.21
C SER A 4 -24.36 31.62 -12.42
N LEU A 5 -24.42 30.32 -12.14
CA LEU A 5 -24.68 29.31 -13.16
C LEU A 5 -26.03 29.60 -13.84
N PRO A 6 -26.11 29.60 -15.18
CA PRO A 6 -27.38 29.52 -15.88
C PRO A 6 -28.16 28.31 -15.35
N ASN A 7 -29.48 28.43 -15.30
CA ASN A 7 -30.44 27.46 -14.74
C ASN A 7 -30.34 26.09 -15.46
N THR A 8 -29.24 25.38 -15.26
CA THR A 8 -28.93 24.12 -15.93
C THR A 8 -29.48 23.00 -15.09
N LYS A 9 -30.45 22.27 -15.67
CA LYS A 9 -31.07 21.11 -15.05
C LYS A 9 -30.07 19.98 -14.81
N CYS A 10 -30.38 19.13 -13.85
CA CYS A 10 -29.61 17.94 -13.53
C CYS A 10 -29.55 16.98 -14.73
N ALA A 11 -28.34 16.55 -15.12
CA ALA A 11 -28.14 15.63 -16.24
C ALA A 11 -28.59 14.18 -15.96
N MET A 12 -29.12 13.89 -14.76
CA MET A 12 -29.50 12.54 -14.35
C MET A 12 -30.98 12.38 -14.08
N CYS A 13 -31.62 13.32 -13.38
CA CYS A 13 -33.06 13.31 -13.13
C CYS A 13 -33.83 14.32 -13.98
N CYS A 14 -33.18 15.31 -14.59
CA CYS A 14 -33.81 16.35 -15.42
C CYS A 14 -34.93 17.18 -14.76
N GLU A 15 -35.18 16.99 -13.46
CA GLU A 15 -36.21 17.69 -12.69
C GLU A 15 -35.63 18.91 -11.98
N ASP A 16 -34.63 18.68 -11.13
CA ASP A 16 -34.03 19.72 -10.31
C ASP A 16 -32.94 20.51 -11.03
N THR A 17 -32.68 21.71 -10.54
CA THR A 17 -31.51 22.52 -10.93
C THR A 17 -30.22 21.87 -10.42
N ALA A 18 -29.17 21.90 -11.24
CA ALA A 18 -27.92 21.28 -10.87
C ALA A 18 -27.15 22.13 -9.84
N ARG A 19 -26.69 21.47 -8.78
CA ARG A 19 -25.95 22.08 -7.66
C ARG A 19 -24.48 21.65 -7.62
N TYR A 20 -24.16 20.52 -8.24
CA TYR A 20 -22.85 19.90 -8.19
C TYR A 20 -22.32 19.63 -9.60
N CYS A 21 -21.02 19.78 -9.80
CA CYS A 21 -20.34 19.49 -11.06
C CYS A 21 -19.26 18.42 -10.83
N CYS A 22 -19.28 17.36 -11.64
CA CYS A 22 -18.27 16.31 -11.55
C CYS A 22 -16.91 16.80 -12.05
N PRO A 23 -15.81 16.68 -11.28
CA PRO A 23 -14.51 17.24 -11.67
C PRO A 23 -13.83 16.47 -12.82
N THR A 24 -14.30 15.27 -13.15
CA THR A 24 -13.72 14.43 -14.22
C THR A 24 -14.40 14.67 -15.56
N CYS A 25 -15.73 14.70 -15.58
CA CYS A 25 -16.54 14.75 -16.81
C CYS A 25 -17.44 15.98 -16.90
N ALA A 26 -17.35 16.92 -15.96
CA ALA A 26 -18.14 18.15 -15.88
C ALA A 26 -19.68 17.97 -15.88
N LYS A 27 -20.19 16.74 -15.69
CA LYS A 27 -21.63 16.50 -15.59
C LYS A 27 -22.20 17.21 -14.37
N LYS A 28 -23.28 17.95 -14.64
CA LYS A 28 -24.01 18.73 -13.64
C LYS A 28 -25.12 17.87 -13.00
N THR A 29 -25.19 17.84 -11.68
CA THR A 29 -26.12 16.99 -10.91
C THR A 29 -26.73 17.75 -9.73
N CYS A 30 -27.94 17.42 -9.31
CA CYS A 30 -28.66 18.13 -8.23
C CYS A 30 -28.38 17.58 -6.82
N SER A 31 -28.08 16.28 -6.69
CA SER A 31 -28.01 15.58 -5.41
C SER A 31 -27.01 14.43 -5.42
N LEU A 32 -26.64 13.93 -4.23
CA LEU A 32 -25.74 12.79 -4.08
C LEU A 32 -26.23 11.54 -4.83
N ARG A 33 -27.55 11.32 -4.89
CA ARG A 33 -28.15 10.22 -5.67
C ARG A 33 -27.80 10.36 -7.15
N CYS A 34 -27.96 11.56 -7.71
CA CYS A 34 -27.59 11.86 -9.09
C CYS A 34 -26.07 11.78 -9.31
N VAL A 35 -25.26 12.19 -8.33
CA VAL A 35 -23.80 12.02 -8.38
C VAL A 35 -23.43 10.54 -8.48
N LYS A 36 -23.96 9.68 -7.60
CA LYS A 36 -23.67 8.23 -7.62
C LYS A 36 -24.20 7.57 -8.90
N SER A 37 -25.41 7.92 -9.31
CA SER A 37 -26.04 7.38 -10.52
C SER A 37 -25.25 7.73 -11.79
N HIS A 38 -24.70 8.95 -11.93
CA HIS A 38 -23.87 9.27 -13.10
C HIS A 38 -22.55 8.51 -13.09
N LYS A 39 -21.91 8.35 -11.92
CA LYS A 39 -20.67 7.57 -11.80
C LYS A 39 -20.87 6.15 -12.27
N MET A 40 -21.99 5.55 -11.90
CA MET A 40 -22.36 4.19 -12.32
C MET A 40 -22.72 4.12 -13.81
N LYS A 41 -23.65 4.95 -14.29
CA LYS A 41 -24.13 4.89 -15.69
C LYS A 41 -23.05 5.23 -16.72
N PHE A 42 -22.17 6.18 -16.41
CA PHE A 42 -21.12 6.63 -17.32
C PHE A 42 -19.73 6.11 -16.94
N GLN A 43 -19.64 5.13 -16.03
CA GLN A 43 -18.37 4.55 -15.55
C GLN A 43 -17.33 5.62 -15.20
N CYS A 44 -17.77 6.68 -14.52
CA CYS A 44 -16.94 7.84 -14.19
C CYS A 44 -16.35 7.69 -12.79
N SER A 45 -15.02 7.80 -12.66
CA SER A 45 -14.34 7.78 -11.36
C SER A 45 -14.78 8.95 -10.45
N GLY A 46 -15.07 10.09 -11.05
CA GLY A 46 -15.32 11.35 -10.35
C GLY A 46 -14.10 11.89 -9.60
N VAL A 47 -12.90 11.43 -9.97
CA VAL A 47 -11.62 11.93 -9.50
C VAL A 47 -10.97 12.77 -10.60
N ARG A 48 -10.54 13.99 -10.28
CA ARG A 48 -9.76 14.82 -11.19
C ARG A 48 -8.39 14.18 -11.38
N CYS A 49 -7.97 13.96 -12.63
CA CYS A 49 -6.59 13.54 -12.87
C CYS A 49 -5.66 14.72 -12.54
N LYS A 50 -4.82 14.56 -11.51
CA LYS A 50 -3.89 15.60 -11.06
C LYS A 50 -2.71 15.82 -12.03
N THR A 51 -2.40 14.84 -12.88
CA THR A 51 -1.16 14.80 -13.69
C THR A 51 -1.39 14.92 -15.21
N LYS A 52 -2.46 15.60 -15.64
CA LYS A 52 -2.69 15.79 -17.09
C LYS A 52 -1.65 16.75 -17.63
N PHE A 53 -0.99 16.38 -18.73
CA PHE A 53 -0.11 17.29 -19.46
C PHE A 53 -0.91 18.47 -20.03
N ILE A 54 -0.37 19.67 -19.90
CA ILE A 54 -0.93 20.92 -20.41
C ILE A 54 0.18 21.62 -21.17
N SER A 55 -0.07 21.99 -22.43
CA SER A 55 0.89 22.76 -23.22
C SER A 55 1.13 24.12 -22.59
N LEU A 56 2.32 24.68 -22.78
CA LEU A 56 2.70 25.97 -22.22
C LEU A 56 1.73 27.09 -22.63
N ASP A 57 1.23 27.06 -23.87
CA ASP A 57 0.24 28.03 -24.38
C ASP A 57 -1.08 28.04 -23.59
N ASN A 58 -1.45 26.91 -22.99
CA ASN A 58 -2.68 26.74 -22.21
C ASN A 58 -2.43 26.68 -20.71
N PHE A 59 -1.18 26.86 -20.26
CA PHE A 59 -0.81 26.79 -18.86
C PHE A 59 -1.23 28.09 -18.13
N LYS A 60 -2.18 27.97 -17.21
CA LYS A 60 -2.70 29.11 -16.42
C LYS A 60 -2.26 29.03 -14.97
N CYS A 61 -2.38 30.14 -14.23
CA CYS A 61 -2.07 30.18 -12.81
C CYS A 61 -2.86 29.15 -11.97
N SER A 62 -4.06 28.77 -12.41
CA SER A 62 -4.85 27.71 -11.76
C SER A 62 -4.22 26.32 -11.89
N ASN A 63 -3.44 26.07 -12.94
CA ASN A 63 -2.67 24.85 -13.12
C ASN A 63 -1.48 24.83 -12.16
N LEU A 64 -0.73 25.93 -12.08
CA LEU A 64 0.35 26.09 -11.11
C LEU A 64 -0.12 25.87 -9.66
N GLN A 65 -1.26 26.45 -9.28
CA GLN A 65 -1.82 26.26 -7.94
C GLN A 65 -2.18 24.79 -7.67
N SER A 66 -2.70 24.07 -8.67
CA SER A 66 -2.96 22.63 -8.56
C SER A 66 -1.67 21.84 -8.37
N ASP A 67 -0.60 22.21 -9.06
CA ASP A 67 0.70 21.54 -8.98
C ASP A 67 1.39 21.80 -7.63
N LEU A 68 1.31 23.02 -7.11
CA LEU A 68 1.82 23.35 -5.78
C LEU A 68 1.12 22.54 -4.68
N VAL A 69 -0.22 22.49 -4.70
CA VAL A 69 -1.00 21.67 -3.75
C VAL A 69 -0.65 20.18 -3.89
N PHE A 70 -0.40 19.71 -5.12
CA PHE A 70 0.03 18.33 -5.33
C PHE A 70 1.39 18.04 -4.70
N LEU A 71 2.37 18.93 -4.84
CA LEU A 71 3.69 18.77 -4.23
C LEU A 71 3.63 18.82 -2.70
N GLU A 72 2.80 19.69 -2.13
CA GLU A 72 2.54 19.73 -0.68
C GLU A 72 1.88 18.45 -0.18
N ASP A 73 0.90 17.90 -0.91
CA ASP A 73 0.28 16.61 -0.57
C ASP A 73 1.32 15.48 -0.55
N MET A 74 2.28 15.49 -1.50
CA MET A 74 3.36 14.51 -1.53
C MET A 74 4.30 14.64 -0.33
N ASP A 75 4.68 15.87 0.03
CA ASP A 75 5.51 16.13 1.20
C ASP A 75 4.82 15.66 2.50
N ARG A 76 3.53 15.98 2.66
CA ARG A 76 2.71 15.50 3.79
C ARG A 76 2.67 13.97 3.85
N LEU A 77 2.56 13.28 2.72
CA LEU A 77 2.54 11.81 2.68
C LEU A 77 3.88 11.23 3.17
N VAL A 78 5.00 11.76 2.66
CA VAL A 78 6.35 11.32 3.06
C VAL A 78 6.55 11.56 4.56
N ASN A 79 6.22 12.75 5.05
CA ASN A 79 6.36 13.10 6.47
C ASN A 79 5.44 12.28 7.37
N SER A 80 4.24 11.94 6.91
CA SER A 80 3.33 11.04 7.63
C SER A 80 3.91 9.63 7.79
N THR A 81 4.60 9.11 6.77
CA THR A 81 5.28 7.81 6.88
C THR A 81 6.49 7.85 7.83
N ALA A 82 7.19 8.98 7.89
CA ALA A 82 8.28 9.21 8.83
C ALA A 82 7.77 9.24 10.29
N HIS A 83 6.71 9.99 10.60
CA HIS A 83 6.12 10.01 11.95
C HIS A 83 5.44 8.68 12.35
N HIS A 84 4.89 7.93 11.39
CA HIS A 84 4.35 6.58 11.66
C HIS A 84 5.45 5.56 12.01
N SER A 85 6.68 5.77 11.54
CA SER A 85 7.84 4.96 11.93
C SER A 85 8.32 5.26 13.35
N GLN A 86 8.29 6.52 13.78
CA GLN A 86 8.68 6.96 15.13
C GLN A 86 7.63 6.58 16.20
N SER A 87 6.33 6.70 15.91
CA SER A 87 5.26 6.35 16.87
C SER A 87 5.15 4.86 17.21
N LYS A 88 5.69 3.96 16.35
CA LYS A 88 5.80 2.51 16.65
C LYS A 88 6.97 2.17 17.57
N PHE A 89 7.96 3.06 17.69
CA PHE A 89 9.09 2.90 18.59
C PHE A 89 8.67 3.24 20.03
N ASN A 90 7.97 4.35 20.24
CA ASN A 90 7.54 4.78 21.58
C ASN A 90 6.43 3.91 22.19
N ARG A 91 5.56 3.28 21.39
CA ARG A 91 4.49 2.41 21.90
C ARG A 91 4.99 1.05 22.43
N ARG A 92 6.22 0.65 22.11
CA ARG A 92 6.83 -0.59 22.61
C ARG A 92 7.50 -0.43 23.97
N HIS A 93 7.83 0.79 24.39
CA HIS A 93 8.53 1.03 25.65
C HIS A 93 7.59 1.13 26.87
N GLN A 94 6.28 1.26 26.67
CA GLN A 94 5.30 1.29 27.78
C GLN A 94 4.63 -0.06 28.08
N ASN A 95 4.80 -1.09 27.24
CA ASN A 95 4.16 -2.40 27.44
C ASN A 95 5.12 -3.47 28.01
N PHE A 96 6.21 -3.08 28.67
CA PHE A 96 7.19 -4.00 29.26
C PHE A 96 7.16 -4.08 30.80
N GLN A 97 6.13 -3.52 31.46
CA GLN A 97 5.99 -3.53 32.92
C GLN A 97 4.73 -4.23 33.45
N GLU A 98 3.93 -4.89 32.62
CA GLU A 98 2.63 -5.46 33.05
C GLU A 98 2.46 -6.96 32.69
N ILE A 99 3.56 -7.74 32.71
CA ILE A 99 3.52 -9.20 32.56
C ILE A 99 4.34 -9.87 33.68
N GLU A 100 4.11 -9.47 34.92
CA GLU A 100 4.34 -10.34 36.09
C GLU A 100 3.00 -10.55 36.76
N GLY A 101 2.18 -11.43 36.17
CA GLY A 101 0.82 -11.60 36.65
C GLY A 101 0.08 -12.72 35.94
N MET A 102 0.18 -13.90 36.52
CA MET A 102 -0.80 -14.98 36.48
C MET A 102 -0.71 -16.01 35.34
N VAL A 103 -0.52 -17.22 35.85
CA VAL A 103 -0.37 -18.54 35.26
C VAL A 103 -1.72 -19.28 35.38
N LEU A 104 -1.98 -20.19 34.42
CA LEU A 104 -2.94 -21.32 34.41
C LEU A 104 -4.46 -21.03 34.39
N GLN A 105 -5.14 -21.47 33.32
CA GLN A 105 -5.82 -22.79 33.30
C GLN A 105 -6.35 -23.12 31.89
N ASP A 106 -6.06 -24.36 31.50
CA ASP A 106 -6.57 -25.07 30.33
C ASP A 106 -8.00 -25.55 30.59
N GLN A 107 -8.89 -25.47 29.59
CA GLN A 107 -9.91 -26.51 29.31
C GLN A 107 -10.74 -26.22 28.04
N THR A 108 -10.65 -27.23 27.16
CA THR A 108 -11.40 -27.61 25.97
C THR A 108 -12.92 -27.42 26.00
N THR A 109 -13.53 -27.10 24.85
CA THR A 109 -14.62 -27.90 24.25
C THR A 109 -14.74 -27.62 22.75
N ALA A 110 -14.95 -28.68 21.99
CA ALA A 110 -15.02 -28.71 20.53
C ALA A 110 -16.47 -28.53 20.04
N ALA A 111 -16.68 -27.67 19.03
CA ALA A 111 -17.70 -27.86 18.00
C ALA A 111 -17.44 -26.94 16.78
N LYS A 112 -17.12 -27.59 15.65
CA LYS A 112 -17.52 -27.30 14.25
C LYS A 112 -17.77 -25.83 13.86
N GLU A 113 -16.93 -25.27 12.98
CA GLU A 113 -17.26 -25.04 11.56
C GLU A 113 -16.14 -24.34 10.78
N THR A 114 -16.04 -24.74 9.52
CA THR A 114 -14.99 -24.47 8.53
C THR A 114 -14.81 -22.99 8.23
N THR A 115 -13.73 -22.39 8.72
CA THR A 115 -13.14 -21.18 8.13
C THR A 115 -11.64 -21.41 8.02
N VAL A 116 -11.15 -21.67 6.80
CA VAL A 116 -9.71 -21.74 6.53
C VAL A 116 -9.15 -20.34 6.69
N ASN A 117 -8.71 -20.11 7.92
CA ASN A 117 -8.28 -18.84 8.45
C ASN A 117 -6.96 -18.42 7.80
N ASN A 118 -7.02 -17.32 7.06
CA ASN A 118 -5.90 -16.52 6.54
C ASN A 118 -5.08 -15.90 7.70
N ARG A 119 -4.49 -16.75 8.55
CA ARG A 119 -3.64 -16.39 9.70
C ARG A 119 -2.16 -16.57 9.39
N ASP A 120 -1.81 -17.38 8.38
CA ASP A 120 -0.42 -17.68 8.02
C ASP A 120 0.30 -16.51 7.30
N SER A 121 -0.47 -15.63 6.66
CA SER A 121 0.06 -14.51 5.88
C SER A 121 0.76 -13.43 6.72
N ARG A 122 0.44 -13.28 8.01
CA ARG A 122 0.98 -12.17 8.82
C ARG A 122 2.39 -12.43 9.35
N SER A 123 2.68 -13.66 9.78
CA SER A 123 4.01 -14.03 10.30
C SER A 123 5.08 -14.07 9.20
N HIS A 124 4.72 -14.56 8.01
CA HIS A 124 5.62 -14.64 6.85
C HIS A 124 6.09 -13.25 6.38
N ASN A 125 5.26 -12.21 6.58
CA ASN A 125 5.58 -10.83 6.25
C ASN A 125 6.58 -10.18 7.23
N ILE A 126 6.67 -10.65 8.48
CA ILE A 126 7.55 -10.05 9.50
C ILE A 126 9.01 -10.49 9.30
N CYS A 127 9.25 -11.76 8.97
CA CYS A 127 10.60 -12.28 8.75
C CYS A 127 11.24 -11.70 7.48
N VAL A 128 10.50 -11.72 6.37
CA VAL A 128 10.97 -11.16 5.08
C VAL A 128 11.22 -9.66 5.19
N ARG A 129 10.37 -8.92 5.91
CA ARG A 129 10.59 -7.49 6.13
C ARG A 129 11.89 -7.21 6.88
N GLN A 130 12.20 -7.98 7.92
CA GLN A 130 13.44 -7.82 8.67
C GLN A 130 14.67 -8.14 7.80
N LEU A 131 14.61 -9.22 7.01
CA LEU A 131 15.66 -9.58 6.06
C LEU A 131 15.92 -8.44 5.05
N CYS A 132 14.86 -7.88 4.44
CA CYS A 132 15.00 -6.78 3.48
C CYS A 132 15.62 -5.52 4.12
N LEU A 133 15.25 -5.21 5.36
CA LEU A 133 15.81 -4.06 6.07
C LEU A 133 17.31 -4.22 6.32
N VAL A 134 17.73 -5.37 6.86
CA VAL A 134 19.15 -5.62 7.15
C VAL A 134 19.98 -5.73 5.87
N ALA A 135 19.45 -6.39 4.83
CA ALA A 135 20.13 -6.47 3.53
C ALA A 135 20.35 -5.06 2.94
N LYS A 136 19.34 -4.18 2.99
CA LYS A 136 19.45 -2.80 2.50
C LYS A 136 20.48 -1.98 3.31
N GLN A 137 20.53 -2.16 4.63
CA GLN A 137 21.55 -1.53 5.48
C GLN A 137 22.97 -1.99 5.11
N ARG A 138 23.12 -3.23 4.63
CA ARG A 138 24.37 -3.80 4.12
C ARG A 138 24.62 -3.50 2.63
N GLY A 139 23.82 -2.64 2.00
CA GLY A 139 23.97 -2.26 0.58
C GLY A 139 23.42 -3.28 -0.42
N VAL A 140 22.71 -4.32 0.03
CA VAL A 140 22.13 -5.36 -0.83
C VAL A 140 20.64 -5.10 -1.06
N ASN A 141 20.23 -4.97 -2.32
CA ASN A 141 18.83 -4.77 -2.70
C ASN A 141 18.14 -6.09 -3.06
N LEU A 142 17.15 -6.50 -2.26
CA LEU A 142 16.41 -7.75 -2.47
C LEU A 142 15.12 -7.53 -3.27
N LYS A 143 14.98 -8.28 -4.37
CA LYS A 143 13.74 -8.37 -5.14
C LYS A 143 12.96 -9.62 -4.73
N ILE A 144 11.80 -9.43 -4.10
CA ILE A 144 10.96 -10.53 -3.61
C ILE A 144 9.94 -10.93 -4.67
N LEU A 145 9.96 -12.21 -5.08
CA LEU A 145 8.96 -12.77 -6.00
C LEU A 145 7.57 -12.89 -5.34
N PRO A 146 6.46 -12.93 -6.09
CA PRO A 146 5.13 -13.15 -5.52
C PRO A 146 4.95 -14.49 -4.77
N ASN A 147 3.96 -14.53 -3.89
CA ASN A 147 3.54 -15.79 -3.23
C ASN A 147 3.06 -16.77 -4.32
N GLY A 148 3.49 -18.03 -4.26
CA GLY A 148 3.07 -19.09 -5.21
C GLY A 148 4.15 -19.52 -6.22
N MET A 149 5.15 -18.69 -6.48
CA MET A 149 6.27 -19.00 -7.39
C MET A 149 7.23 -20.06 -6.79
N SER A 150 7.63 -21.06 -7.58
CA SER A 150 8.52 -22.17 -7.13
C SER A 150 9.86 -21.66 -6.59
N ARG A 151 10.51 -20.74 -7.31
CA ARG A 151 11.77 -20.11 -6.88
C ARG A 151 11.67 -19.42 -5.51
N ARG A 152 10.50 -18.88 -5.15
CA ARG A 152 10.28 -18.29 -3.83
C ARG A 152 10.16 -19.36 -2.75
N LYS A 153 9.41 -20.42 -3.03
CA LYS A 153 9.20 -21.55 -2.10
C LYS A 153 10.51 -22.27 -1.80
N GLU A 154 11.37 -22.38 -2.80
CA GLU A 154 12.69 -23.00 -2.67
C GLU A 154 13.68 -22.08 -1.94
N ASN A 155 13.53 -20.76 -2.00
CA ASN A 155 14.49 -19.87 -1.35
C ASN A 155 14.43 -19.97 0.19
N THR A 156 15.51 -20.47 0.80
CA THR A 156 15.66 -20.63 2.26
C THR A 156 16.45 -19.49 2.91
N THR A 157 16.77 -18.43 2.17
CA THR A 157 17.49 -17.25 2.69
C THR A 157 16.72 -16.63 3.85
N ASN A 158 17.39 -16.45 4.98
CA ASN A 158 16.78 -15.91 6.19
C ASN A 158 17.76 -15.03 6.97
N PHE A 159 17.22 -14.21 7.87
CA PHE A 159 18.01 -13.41 8.78
C PHE A 159 17.97 -14.00 10.19
N ASN A 160 19.12 -14.43 10.70
CA ASN A 160 19.26 -14.90 12.08
C ASN A 160 19.45 -13.70 13.01
N ARG A 161 18.45 -13.44 13.85
CA ARG A 161 18.45 -12.28 14.76
C ARG A 161 19.44 -12.42 15.92
N LYS A 162 19.73 -13.64 16.37
CA LYS A 162 20.68 -13.89 17.47
C LYS A 162 22.10 -13.58 17.03
N GLU A 163 22.48 -14.13 15.89
CA GLU A 163 23.82 -13.96 15.30
C GLU A 163 23.96 -12.65 14.52
N LYS A 164 22.85 -11.93 14.29
CA LYS A 164 22.78 -10.74 13.43
C LYS A 164 23.34 -10.97 12.02
N CYS A 165 23.28 -12.20 11.50
CA CYS A 165 23.80 -12.57 10.19
C CYS A 165 22.67 -12.97 9.23
N ILE A 166 22.87 -12.66 7.94
CA ILE A 166 22.01 -13.18 6.88
C ILE A 166 22.59 -14.51 6.40
N LYS A 167 21.75 -15.55 6.40
CA LYS A 167 22.06 -16.85 5.81
C LYS A 167 21.52 -16.88 4.40
N TRP A 168 22.41 -17.00 3.42
CA TRP A 168 22.06 -16.98 2.01
C TRP A 168 21.91 -18.39 1.46
N ARG A 169 20.87 -18.59 0.64
CA ARG A 169 20.81 -19.69 -0.33
C ARG A 169 21.30 -19.16 -1.67
N ILE A 170 22.35 -19.77 -2.23
CA ILE A 170 22.93 -19.37 -3.51
C ILE A 170 22.78 -20.52 -4.50
N GLN A 171 22.31 -20.22 -5.71
CA GLN A 171 22.28 -21.15 -6.82
C GLN A 171 23.28 -20.65 -7.86
N TRP A 172 24.30 -21.45 -8.12
CA TRP A 172 25.31 -21.23 -9.14
C TRP A 172 24.87 -21.95 -10.41
N LEU A 173 24.87 -21.22 -11.52
CA LEU A 173 24.61 -21.75 -12.85
C LEU A 173 25.94 -21.66 -13.62
N PHE A 174 26.42 -22.79 -14.12
CA PHE A 174 27.63 -22.86 -14.96
C PHE A 174 27.20 -23.13 -16.40
N PRO A 175 26.94 -22.09 -17.23
CA PRO A 175 26.29 -22.24 -18.53
C PRO A 175 27.09 -23.11 -19.51
N GLU A 176 28.41 -23.09 -19.38
CA GLU A 176 29.33 -23.82 -20.27
C GLU A 176 29.35 -25.33 -20.00
N VAL A 177 29.02 -25.76 -18.77
CA VAL A 177 29.09 -27.17 -18.35
C VAL A 177 27.68 -27.76 -18.15
N GLY A 178 26.63 -26.93 -18.19
CA GLY A 178 25.24 -27.36 -17.99
C GLY A 178 24.95 -27.88 -16.58
N VAL A 179 25.81 -27.53 -15.61
CA VAL A 179 25.69 -27.98 -14.21
C VAL A 179 25.14 -26.86 -13.34
N GLU A 180 24.20 -27.20 -12.45
CA GLU A 180 23.71 -26.31 -11.40
C GLU A 180 24.21 -26.77 -10.03
N TYR A 181 24.70 -25.83 -9.22
CA TYR A 181 25.14 -26.11 -7.85
C TYR A 181 24.38 -25.22 -6.88
N THR A 182 23.77 -25.80 -5.84
CA THR A 182 23.05 -25.04 -4.80
C THR A 182 23.80 -25.11 -3.49
N ASP A 183 24.28 -23.96 -3.03
CA ASP A 183 24.78 -23.80 -1.67
C ASP A 183 23.65 -23.36 -0.75
N LYS A 184 23.47 -24.08 0.35
CA LYS A 184 22.33 -23.89 1.25
C LYS A 184 22.61 -22.92 2.39
N TRP A 185 23.88 -22.62 2.74
CA TRP A 185 24.17 -21.83 3.94
C TRP A 185 25.51 -21.07 3.87
N LEU A 186 25.50 -19.88 3.28
CA LEU A 186 26.62 -18.94 3.35
C LEU A 186 26.29 -17.77 4.29
N ASP A 187 27.17 -17.52 5.26
CA ASP A 187 27.06 -16.42 6.22
C ASP A 187 27.74 -15.15 5.65
N SER A 188 27.16 -13.98 5.94
CA SER A 188 27.67 -12.65 5.55
C SER A 188 27.78 -11.71 6.73
#